data_AF-A0A2E8PU35-F1
#
_entry.id   AF-A0A2E8PU35-F1
#
_cell.length_a   1.000
_cell.length_b   1.000
_cell.length_c   1.000
_cell.angle_alpha   90.00
_cell.angle_beta   90.00
_cell.angle_gamma   90.00
#
_symmetry.space_group_name_H-M   'P 1'
#
loop_
_entity.id
_entity.type
_entity.pdbx_description
1 polymer ?
#
loop_
_entity_poly.entity_id
_entity_poly.type
_entity_poly.pdbx_seq_one_letter_code
_entity_poly.pdbx_strand_id
1 'polypeptide(L)'
;MNSLSKPIIELSFSNCFITCIQPFMMKNLVYIQKYPWLTWLLYTMVTGIFYFSAAHWPLYSPFVVRPSGIDSFIPLWPPSAYIYITYFLLLPVLILLAHKQSLFVHVYSTALICGILNAAIFLVLPSSLDFRTAAPESSLLHLIQTLDSANSVIPSGHVALPFSIALACFIALQQSESRNARGFWKRMSFFYLAWALLISASTLLTRQHYMVDVLAGILFAALVSLFAPFPAAKRSGLQNSIALPTVVALAIEWVFIFLILLVTIRWWSWYTVIPGMLLLASRQHALLVLYHDAVHFLIASNKRLNDFIINASAGVPLQLPVHMYRALHLSHHKDLGTDADPEKVLLYRDQPWDYRPLNTSALLHQLAGDLFVINSLRMVWRYLGELRSQHRLKLTEMRFYPELLLMLLLFWISVAIAWYFAPETTLKVLVIWFGSYFTFTQLLQKIRSFAEHTSAEDDPELACSWSAGWLGRIFIWPYNINYHREHHKYAGIPWYRLPEVFAGTEQRKGNQLIEHLWKGNRA
;
A
#
# COMPACT_ATOMS: atom_id res chain seq x y z
N MET A 1 1.80 52.62 -31.78
CA MET A 1 1.25 52.04 -33.03
C MET A 1 2.22 50.99 -33.53
N ASN A 2 1.72 49.77 -33.71
CA ASN A 2 2.21 48.63 -34.52
C ASN A 2 3.62 48.07 -34.23
N SER A 3 3.74 46.95 -33.50
CA SER A 3 3.50 45.55 -33.90
C SER A 3 4.61 44.97 -34.80
N LEU A 4 5.39 44.03 -34.27
CA LEU A 4 5.92 42.90 -35.04
C LEU A 4 6.11 41.70 -34.10
N SER A 5 5.19 40.76 -34.28
CA SER A 5 5.09 39.45 -33.65
C SER A 5 6.12 38.46 -34.21
N LYS A 6 6.77 37.69 -33.34
CA LYS A 6 7.25 36.33 -33.60
C LYS A 6 6.99 35.46 -32.35
N PRO A 7 6.45 34.24 -32.49
CA PRO A 7 6.21 33.35 -31.37
C PRO A 7 7.49 32.57 -31.05
N ILE A 8 7.96 32.65 -29.79
CA ILE A 8 8.96 31.72 -29.27
C ILE A 8 8.18 30.53 -28.72
N ILE A 9 8.44 29.36 -29.32
CA ILE A 9 7.96 28.05 -28.90
C ILE A 9 8.69 27.71 -27.60
N GLU A 10 8.03 27.86 -26.45
CA GLU A 10 8.46 27.24 -25.20
C GLU A 10 7.71 25.91 -25.01
N LEU A 11 8.45 24.82 -25.19
CA LEU A 11 8.03 23.46 -24.85
C LEU A 11 7.91 23.31 -23.32
N SER A 12 6.71 23.59 -22.79
CA SER A 12 6.32 23.22 -21.43
C SER A 12 6.10 21.71 -21.34
N PHE A 13 7.08 20.97 -20.82
CA PHE A 13 6.99 19.53 -20.54
C PHE A 13 6.41 19.19 -19.14
N SER A 14 5.90 20.16 -18.40
CA SER A 14 5.50 19.98 -16.98
C SER A 14 3.99 20.03 -16.71
N ASN A 15 3.16 20.45 -17.68
CA ASN A 15 1.72 20.62 -17.48
C ASN A 15 0.81 19.52 -18.06
N CYS A 16 1.37 18.42 -18.60
CA CYS A 16 0.59 17.38 -19.29
C CYS A 16 0.12 16.23 -18.38
N PHE A 17 0.77 16.00 -17.23
CA PHE A 17 0.48 14.82 -16.39
C PHE A 17 -0.64 15.01 -15.37
N ILE A 18 -0.82 16.23 -14.84
CA ILE A 18 -1.73 16.48 -13.70
C ILE A 18 -3.17 16.81 -14.17
N THR A 19 -3.34 17.38 -15.37
CA THR A 19 -4.66 17.63 -16.00
C THR A 19 -5.29 16.40 -16.65
N CYS A 20 -4.56 15.29 -16.80
CA CYS A 20 -5.08 14.09 -17.46
C CYS A 20 -5.80 13.10 -16.52
N ILE A 21 -5.47 13.05 -15.21
CA ILE A 21 -5.80 11.88 -14.38
C ILE A 21 -7.14 11.97 -13.62
N GLN A 22 -7.56 13.14 -13.15
CA GLN A 22 -8.94 13.29 -12.64
C GLN A 22 -10.01 13.07 -13.73
N PRO A 23 -9.82 13.52 -14.98
CA PRO A 23 -10.63 13.08 -16.09
C PRO A 23 -10.44 11.59 -16.41
N PHE A 24 -9.28 10.98 -16.17
CA PHE A 24 -8.99 9.58 -16.55
C PHE A 24 -9.86 8.58 -15.80
N MET A 25 -10.03 8.67 -14.49
CA MET A 25 -10.90 7.74 -13.75
C MET A 25 -12.39 7.90 -14.10
N MET A 26 -12.89 9.14 -14.20
CA MET A 26 -14.27 9.38 -14.64
C MET A 26 -14.47 8.99 -16.11
N LYS A 27 -13.50 9.25 -16.99
CA LYS A 27 -13.50 8.77 -18.38
C LYS A 27 -13.46 7.25 -18.45
N ASN A 28 -12.70 6.56 -17.60
CA ASN A 28 -12.61 5.10 -17.58
C ASN A 28 -13.90 4.45 -17.09
N LEU A 29 -14.55 4.99 -16.05
CA LEU A 29 -15.87 4.51 -15.62
C LEU A 29 -16.93 4.75 -16.71
N VAL A 30 -16.91 5.93 -17.34
CA VAL A 30 -17.79 6.23 -18.51
C VAL A 30 -17.49 5.29 -19.68
N TYR A 31 -16.21 4.94 -19.91
CA TYR A 31 -15.79 4.04 -20.97
C TYR A 31 -16.22 2.60 -20.71
N ILE A 32 -16.07 2.10 -19.49
CA ILE A 32 -16.56 0.78 -19.05
C ILE A 32 -18.08 0.69 -19.22
N GLN A 33 -18.80 1.75 -18.81
CA GLN A 33 -20.25 1.83 -19.00
C GLN A 33 -20.64 1.88 -20.48
N LYS A 34 -19.84 2.52 -21.35
CA LYS A 34 -20.15 2.66 -22.78
C LYS A 34 -19.75 1.44 -23.62
N TYR A 35 -18.67 0.74 -23.24
CA TYR A 35 -18.08 -0.37 -23.99
C TYR A 35 -17.76 -1.59 -23.09
N PRO A 36 -18.77 -2.18 -22.42
CA PRO A 36 -18.54 -3.30 -21.49
C PRO A 36 -17.96 -4.55 -22.17
N TRP A 37 -18.36 -4.85 -23.41
CA TRP A 37 -17.84 -6.01 -24.15
C TRP A 37 -16.37 -5.86 -24.57
N LEU A 38 -15.96 -4.64 -24.97
CA LEU A 38 -14.57 -4.36 -25.31
C LEU A 38 -13.68 -4.46 -24.06
N THR A 39 -14.15 -3.93 -22.93
CA THR A 39 -13.41 -4.02 -21.66
C THR A 39 -13.33 -5.45 -21.14
N TRP A 40 -14.36 -6.28 -21.35
CA TRP A 40 -14.30 -7.72 -21.08
C TRP A 40 -13.25 -8.43 -21.94
N LEU A 41 -13.19 -8.14 -23.24
CA LEU A 41 -12.22 -8.72 -24.16
C LEU A 41 -10.78 -8.33 -23.78
N LEU A 42 -10.54 -7.06 -23.48
CA LEU A 42 -9.24 -6.56 -23.01
C LEU A 42 -8.85 -7.19 -21.68
N TYR A 43 -9.78 -7.27 -20.73
CA TYR A 43 -9.57 -7.95 -19.44
C TYR A 43 -9.17 -9.41 -19.63
N THR A 44 -9.91 -10.14 -20.48
CA THR A 44 -9.66 -11.57 -20.74
C THR A 44 -8.29 -11.77 -21.39
N MET A 45 -7.90 -10.87 -22.30
CA MET A 45 -6.57 -10.89 -22.91
C MET A 45 -5.46 -10.63 -21.89
N VAL A 46 -5.58 -9.57 -21.07
CA VAL A 46 -4.57 -9.21 -20.07
C VAL A 46 -4.42 -10.29 -19.00
N THR A 47 -5.53 -10.73 -18.41
CA THR A 47 -5.51 -11.79 -17.39
C THR A 47 -5.07 -13.13 -17.98
N GLY A 48 -5.44 -13.44 -19.22
CA GLY A 48 -4.96 -14.61 -19.94
C GLY A 48 -3.44 -14.60 -20.16
N ILE A 49 -2.86 -13.47 -20.57
CA ILE A 49 -1.40 -13.31 -20.72
C ILE A 49 -0.70 -13.50 -19.37
N PHE A 50 -1.20 -12.87 -18.31
CA PHE A 50 -0.61 -12.96 -16.97
C PHE A 50 -0.67 -14.39 -16.44
N TYR A 51 -1.85 -15.02 -16.54
CA TYR A 51 -2.07 -16.40 -16.13
C TYR A 51 -1.17 -17.35 -16.90
N PHE A 52 -1.16 -17.27 -18.23
CA PHE A 52 -0.33 -18.12 -19.09
C PHE A 52 1.15 -17.98 -18.76
N SER A 53 1.62 -16.74 -18.56
CA SER A 53 3.01 -16.47 -18.21
C SER A 53 3.37 -17.04 -16.84
N ALA A 54 2.53 -16.83 -15.82
CA ALA A 54 2.74 -17.39 -14.48
C ALA A 54 2.73 -18.93 -14.50
N ALA A 55 1.85 -19.52 -15.30
CA ALA A 55 1.65 -20.96 -15.39
C ALA A 55 2.81 -21.68 -16.11
N HIS A 56 3.40 -21.07 -17.14
CA HIS A 56 4.43 -21.72 -17.98
C HIS A 56 5.85 -21.22 -17.73
N TRP A 57 6.00 -19.99 -17.26
CA TRP A 57 7.30 -19.34 -17.03
C TRP A 57 7.35 -18.67 -15.64
N PRO A 58 7.25 -19.46 -14.55
CA PRO A 58 7.29 -18.90 -13.20
C PRO A 58 8.67 -18.29 -12.89
N LEU A 59 8.69 -17.16 -12.16
CA LEU A 59 9.92 -16.43 -11.84
C LEU A 59 10.92 -17.23 -10.99
N TYR A 60 10.42 -18.19 -10.23
CA TYR A 60 11.14 -19.13 -9.38
C TYR A 60 10.31 -20.41 -9.22
N SER A 61 10.90 -21.47 -8.67
CA SER A 61 10.21 -22.74 -8.45
C SER A 61 8.89 -22.51 -7.69
N PRO A 62 7.74 -22.90 -8.26
CA PRO A 62 6.46 -22.72 -7.61
C PRO A 62 6.43 -23.37 -6.23
N PHE A 63 5.86 -22.68 -5.25
CA PHE A 63 5.67 -23.31 -3.95
C PHE A 63 4.52 -24.32 -4.06
N VAL A 64 4.73 -25.49 -3.46
CA VAL A 64 3.79 -26.59 -3.53
C VAL A 64 2.73 -26.44 -2.44
N VAL A 65 1.48 -26.23 -2.86
CA VAL A 65 0.33 -26.27 -1.95
C VAL A 65 0.01 -27.73 -1.66
N ARG A 66 -0.16 -28.06 -0.38
CA ARG A 66 -0.50 -29.41 0.08
C ARG A 66 -1.97 -29.52 0.47
N PRO A 67 -2.59 -30.71 0.31
CA PRO A 67 -3.96 -30.93 0.74
C PRO A 67 -4.11 -30.80 2.26
N SER A 68 -5.24 -30.26 2.70
CA SER A 68 -5.67 -30.29 4.09
C SER A 68 -6.33 -31.63 4.44
N GLY A 69 -6.58 -31.88 5.72
CA GLY A 69 -7.32 -33.07 6.15
C GLY A 69 -8.73 -33.17 5.53
N ILE A 70 -9.36 -32.03 5.22
CA ILE A 70 -10.69 -31.99 4.60
C ILE A 70 -10.64 -32.51 3.16
N ASP A 71 -9.57 -32.21 2.42
CA ASP A 71 -9.42 -32.59 1.02
C ASP A 71 -9.41 -34.12 0.82
N SER A 72 -9.03 -34.88 1.86
CA SER A 72 -9.07 -36.35 1.84
C SER A 72 -10.49 -36.93 1.73
N PHE A 73 -11.50 -36.20 2.20
CA PHE A 73 -12.90 -36.62 2.15
C PHE A 73 -13.60 -36.20 0.85
N ILE A 74 -12.93 -35.42 -0.01
CA ILE A 74 -13.52 -34.89 -1.24
C ILE A 74 -13.18 -35.82 -2.41
N PRO A 75 -14.18 -36.51 -3.01
CA PRO A 75 -13.95 -37.40 -4.13
C PRO A 75 -13.68 -36.60 -5.41
N LEU A 76 -12.93 -37.21 -6.35
CA LEU A 76 -12.89 -36.73 -7.72
C LEU A 76 -14.24 -37.03 -8.38
N TRP A 77 -14.94 -36.00 -8.87
CA TRP A 77 -16.20 -36.15 -9.59
C TRP A 77 -16.15 -35.38 -10.92
N PRO A 78 -15.73 -36.02 -12.02
CA PRO A 78 -15.52 -35.37 -13.32
C PRO A 78 -16.70 -34.56 -13.89
N PRO A 79 -17.98 -34.95 -13.70
CA PRO A 79 -19.11 -34.14 -14.15
C PRO A 79 -19.17 -32.73 -13.54
N SER A 80 -18.54 -32.49 -12.39
CA SER A 80 -18.45 -31.13 -11.84
C SER A 80 -17.71 -30.14 -12.76
N ALA A 81 -16.94 -30.62 -13.74
CA ALA A 81 -16.30 -29.80 -14.76
C ALA A 81 -17.28 -28.93 -15.57
N TYR A 82 -18.54 -29.37 -15.74
CA TYR A 82 -19.57 -28.56 -16.42
C TYR A 82 -19.92 -27.30 -15.63
N ILE A 83 -19.90 -27.36 -14.29
CA ILE A 83 -20.09 -26.19 -13.43
C ILE A 83 -18.81 -25.35 -13.45
N TYR A 84 -17.65 -26.00 -13.35
CA TYR A 84 -16.34 -25.35 -13.33
C TYR A 84 -16.14 -24.40 -14.54
N ILE A 85 -16.45 -24.88 -15.75
CA ILE A 85 -16.23 -24.09 -16.98
C ILE A 85 -17.18 -22.89 -17.11
N THR A 86 -18.28 -22.84 -16.33
CA THR A 86 -19.17 -21.66 -16.33
C THR A 86 -18.51 -20.40 -15.78
N TYR A 87 -17.31 -20.53 -15.18
CA TYR A 87 -16.46 -19.40 -14.79
C TYR A 87 -16.29 -18.36 -15.92
N PHE A 88 -16.07 -18.80 -17.16
CA PHE A 88 -15.88 -17.90 -18.30
C PHE A 88 -17.15 -17.10 -18.67
N LEU A 89 -18.32 -17.51 -18.19
CA LEU A 89 -19.60 -16.87 -18.45
C LEU A 89 -19.98 -15.82 -17.40
N LEU A 90 -19.28 -15.75 -16.26
CA LEU A 90 -19.63 -14.87 -15.15
C LEU A 90 -19.69 -13.38 -15.56
N LEU A 91 -18.63 -12.87 -16.20
CA LEU A 91 -18.61 -11.47 -16.65
C LEU A 91 -19.58 -11.20 -17.82
N PRO A 92 -19.67 -12.05 -18.87
CA PRO A 92 -20.69 -11.90 -19.91
C PRO A 92 -22.13 -11.84 -19.36
N VAL A 93 -22.48 -12.72 -18.42
CA VAL A 93 -23.80 -12.73 -17.78
C VAL A 93 -24.02 -11.44 -16.98
N LEU A 94 -23.00 -10.95 -16.26
CA LEU A 94 -23.09 -9.67 -15.56
C LEU A 94 -23.36 -8.50 -16.51
N ILE A 95 -22.68 -8.45 -17.66
CA ILE A 95 -22.91 -7.43 -18.70
C ILE A 95 -24.33 -7.52 -19.22
N LEU A 96 -24.78 -8.71 -19.65
CA LEU A 96 -26.11 -8.90 -20.23
C LEU A 96 -27.24 -8.49 -19.28
N LEU A 97 -27.12 -8.85 -18.00
CA LEU A 97 -28.19 -8.64 -17.04
C LEU A 97 -28.16 -7.27 -16.36
N ALA A 98 -26.96 -6.73 -16.08
CA ALA A 98 -26.81 -5.57 -15.22
C ALA A 98 -26.35 -4.29 -15.93
N HIS A 99 -25.89 -4.32 -17.19
CA HIS A 99 -25.32 -3.15 -17.87
C HIS A 99 -26.16 -1.87 -17.79
N LYS A 100 -27.49 -1.98 -17.82
CA LYS A 100 -28.41 -0.84 -17.73
C LYS A 100 -28.61 -0.27 -16.32
N GLN A 101 -28.03 -0.88 -15.29
CA GLN A 101 -28.19 -0.46 -13.90
C GLN A 101 -27.17 0.62 -13.51
N SER A 102 -27.59 1.58 -12.69
CA SER A 102 -26.77 2.74 -12.29
C SER A 102 -25.47 2.37 -11.56
N LEU A 103 -25.45 1.24 -10.85
CA LEU A 103 -24.28 0.76 -10.10
C LEU A 103 -23.48 -0.33 -10.84
N PHE A 104 -23.84 -0.64 -12.09
CA PHE A 104 -23.16 -1.65 -12.91
C PHE A 104 -21.66 -1.43 -12.98
N VAL A 105 -21.24 -0.21 -13.32
CA VAL A 105 -19.83 0.12 -13.52
C VAL A 105 -18.99 -0.19 -12.28
N HIS A 106 -19.52 -0.01 -11.08
CA HIS A 106 -18.82 -0.27 -9.82
C HIS A 106 -18.71 -1.77 -9.54
N VAL A 107 -19.80 -2.53 -9.71
CA VAL A 107 -19.80 -3.99 -9.58
C VAL A 107 -18.83 -4.62 -10.58
N TYR A 108 -18.94 -4.20 -11.84
CA TYR A 108 -18.13 -4.72 -12.92
C TYR A 108 -16.65 -4.37 -12.75
N SER A 109 -16.32 -3.12 -12.40
CA SER A 109 -14.93 -2.71 -12.12
C SER A 109 -14.33 -3.47 -10.95
N THR A 110 -15.11 -3.74 -9.89
CA THR A 110 -14.66 -4.57 -8.75
C THR A 110 -14.23 -5.97 -9.23
N ALA A 111 -15.03 -6.58 -10.09
CA ALA A 111 -14.75 -7.90 -10.65
C ALA A 111 -13.49 -7.89 -11.53
N LEU A 112 -13.33 -6.87 -12.40
CA LEU A 112 -12.13 -6.72 -13.23
C LEU A 112 -10.87 -6.54 -12.38
N ILE A 113 -10.93 -5.68 -11.36
CA ILE A 113 -9.81 -5.45 -10.42
C ILE A 113 -9.47 -6.75 -9.69
N CYS A 114 -10.47 -7.48 -9.21
CA CYS A 114 -10.26 -8.77 -8.54
C CYS A 114 -9.49 -9.75 -9.43
N GLY A 115 -9.91 -9.91 -10.69
CA GLY A 115 -9.25 -10.82 -11.62
C GLY A 115 -7.83 -10.38 -12.02
N ILE A 116 -7.62 -9.09 -12.27
CA ILE A 116 -6.28 -8.56 -12.61
C ILE A 116 -5.31 -8.73 -11.42
N LEU A 117 -5.75 -8.39 -10.21
CA LEU A 117 -4.92 -8.55 -9.01
C LEU A 117 -4.65 -10.03 -8.72
N ASN A 118 -5.63 -10.92 -8.91
CA ASN A 118 -5.44 -12.36 -8.77
C ASN A 118 -4.39 -12.89 -9.76
N ALA A 119 -4.49 -12.53 -11.04
CA ALA A 119 -3.51 -12.92 -12.04
C ALA A 119 -2.11 -12.34 -11.77
N ALA A 120 -2.04 -11.11 -11.26
CA ALA A 120 -0.78 -10.49 -10.84
C ALA A 120 -0.12 -11.21 -9.65
N ILE A 121 -0.91 -11.73 -8.71
CA ILE A 121 -0.39 -12.55 -7.60
C ILE A 121 0.30 -13.80 -8.15
N PHE A 122 -0.23 -14.47 -9.16
CA PHE A 122 0.42 -15.67 -9.72
C PHE A 122 1.79 -15.39 -10.33
N LEU A 123 2.01 -14.20 -10.89
CA LEU A 123 3.31 -13.78 -11.40
C LEU A 123 4.33 -13.59 -10.27
N VAL A 124 3.89 -13.01 -9.16
CA VAL A 124 4.74 -12.64 -8.01
C VAL A 124 4.97 -13.82 -7.06
N LEU A 125 3.96 -14.67 -6.93
CA LEU A 125 3.88 -15.80 -6.01
C LEU A 125 3.47 -17.07 -6.77
N PRO A 126 4.36 -17.64 -7.62
CA PRO A 126 4.06 -18.84 -8.36
C PRO A 126 3.76 -20.01 -7.41
N SER A 127 2.62 -20.65 -7.60
CA SER A 127 2.14 -21.79 -6.79
C SER A 127 1.84 -22.98 -7.68
N SER A 128 1.90 -24.20 -7.12
CA SER A 128 1.46 -25.42 -7.80
C SER A 128 0.77 -26.39 -6.84
N LEU A 129 -0.06 -27.27 -7.38
CA LEU A 129 -0.58 -28.41 -6.61
C LEU A 129 0.53 -29.42 -6.34
N ASP A 130 0.48 -30.08 -5.18
CA ASP A 130 1.32 -31.23 -4.84
C ASP A 130 1.05 -32.43 -5.76
N PHE A 131 -0.22 -32.71 -6.00
CA PHE A 131 -0.63 -33.80 -6.88
C PHE A 131 -1.99 -33.50 -7.53
N ARG A 132 -2.09 -33.71 -8.85
CA ARG A 132 -3.34 -33.62 -9.60
C ARG A 132 -3.78 -34.99 -10.09
N THR A 133 -4.94 -35.44 -9.62
CA THR A 133 -5.51 -36.73 -10.02
C THR A 133 -5.97 -36.66 -11.49
N ALA A 134 -5.53 -37.60 -12.31
CA ALA A 134 -5.90 -37.67 -13.73
C ALA A 134 -7.40 -38.00 -13.88
N ALA A 135 -8.08 -37.25 -14.75
CA ALA A 135 -9.47 -37.48 -15.09
C ALA A 135 -9.64 -38.51 -16.23
N PRO A 136 -10.80 -39.20 -16.32
CA PRO A 136 -11.08 -40.14 -17.41
C PRO A 136 -11.01 -39.45 -18.78
N GLU A 137 -10.37 -40.08 -19.77
CA GLU A 137 -10.08 -39.50 -21.09
C GLU A 137 -11.33 -38.98 -21.83
N SER A 138 -12.48 -39.62 -21.64
CA SER A 138 -13.75 -39.24 -22.26
C SER A 138 -14.47 -38.06 -21.56
N SER A 139 -13.92 -37.54 -20.47
CA SER A 139 -14.55 -36.48 -19.67
C SER A 139 -14.11 -35.07 -20.08
N LEU A 140 -15.01 -34.09 -19.92
CA LEU A 140 -14.66 -32.67 -20.06
C LEU A 140 -13.50 -32.27 -19.15
N LEU A 141 -13.42 -32.86 -17.95
CA LEU A 141 -12.34 -32.59 -17.01
C LEU A 141 -10.97 -32.96 -17.60
N HIS A 142 -10.87 -34.06 -18.34
CA HIS A 142 -9.62 -34.45 -18.99
C HIS A 142 -9.18 -33.41 -20.02
N LEU A 143 -10.12 -32.91 -20.85
CA LEU A 143 -9.82 -31.83 -21.79
C LEU A 143 -9.33 -30.55 -21.07
N ILE A 144 -9.99 -30.15 -19.98
CA ILE A 144 -9.53 -29.03 -19.15
C ILE A 144 -8.11 -29.32 -18.64
N GLN A 145 -7.85 -30.53 -18.16
CA GLN A 145 -6.55 -30.92 -17.65
C GLN A 145 -5.45 -30.93 -18.74
N THR A 146 -5.78 -31.13 -20.01
CA THR A 146 -4.80 -31.00 -21.10
C THR A 146 -4.48 -29.55 -21.49
N LEU A 147 -5.42 -28.62 -21.25
CA LEU A 147 -5.27 -27.21 -21.62
C LEU A 147 -4.76 -26.35 -20.46
N ASP A 148 -4.91 -26.83 -19.22
CA ASP A 148 -4.62 -26.08 -18.01
C ASP A 148 -3.58 -26.79 -17.14
N SER A 149 -2.61 -26.01 -16.64
CA SER A 149 -1.51 -26.55 -15.84
C SER A 149 -1.93 -26.76 -14.39
N ALA A 150 -1.06 -27.40 -13.60
CA ALA A 150 -1.24 -27.54 -12.16
C ALA A 150 -0.65 -26.35 -11.37
N ASN A 151 -0.35 -25.25 -12.06
CA ASN A 151 0.24 -24.04 -11.48
C ASN A 151 -0.81 -22.94 -11.29
N SER A 152 -0.45 -21.86 -10.58
CA SER A 152 -1.32 -20.69 -10.35
C SER A 152 -2.58 -21.01 -9.54
N VAL A 153 -2.41 -21.74 -8.44
CA VAL A 153 -3.52 -22.35 -7.68
C VAL A 153 -4.02 -21.49 -6.52
N ILE A 154 -3.18 -20.67 -5.89
CA ILE A 154 -3.55 -19.87 -4.71
C ILE A 154 -3.24 -18.37 -4.89
N PRO A 155 -4.19 -17.47 -4.56
CA PRO A 155 -5.59 -17.75 -4.21
C PRO A 155 -6.41 -18.19 -5.45
N SER A 156 -7.41 -19.07 -5.26
CA SER A 156 -8.20 -19.59 -6.39
C SER A 156 -8.99 -18.48 -7.11
N GLY A 157 -8.66 -18.21 -8.37
CA GLY A 157 -9.37 -17.23 -9.20
C GLY A 157 -10.82 -17.63 -9.51
N HIS A 158 -11.05 -18.93 -9.71
CA HIS A 158 -12.39 -19.52 -9.90
C HIS A 158 -13.33 -19.24 -8.73
N VAL A 159 -12.77 -19.09 -7.53
CA VAL A 159 -13.51 -18.74 -6.31
C VAL A 159 -13.57 -17.23 -6.13
N ALA A 160 -12.44 -16.54 -6.25
CA ALA A 160 -12.33 -15.12 -5.93
C ALA A 160 -13.24 -14.24 -6.81
N LEU A 161 -13.25 -14.47 -8.13
CA LEU A 161 -14.02 -13.64 -9.05
C LEU A 161 -15.54 -13.68 -8.77
N PRO A 162 -16.23 -14.85 -8.76
CA PRO A 162 -17.66 -14.87 -8.49
C PRO A 162 -18.03 -14.39 -7.09
N PHE A 163 -17.20 -14.63 -6.07
CA PHE A 163 -17.41 -14.06 -4.73
C PHE A 163 -17.31 -12.53 -4.73
N SER A 164 -16.33 -11.96 -5.46
CA SER A 164 -16.20 -10.50 -5.57
C SER A 164 -17.41 -9.87 -6.26
N ILE A 165 -17.97 -10.52 -7.29
CA ILE A 165 -19.20 -10.08 -7.96
C ILE A 165 -20.38 -10.14 -6.99
N ALA A 166 -20.53 -11.24 -6.26
CA ALA A 166 -21.62 -11.44 -5.30
C ALA A 166 -21.61 -10.37 -4.20
N LEU A 167 -20.43 -10.08 -3.64
CA LEU A 167 -20.25 -9.10 -2.59
C LEU A 167 -20.40 -7.67 -3.13
N ALA A 168 -19.88 -7.36 -4.32
CA ALA A 168 -20.11 -6.08 -4.96
C ALA A 168 -21.60 -5.85 -5.28
N CYS A 169 -22.34 -6.87 -5.71
CA CYS A 169 -23.79 -6.79 -5.88
C CYS A 169 -24.51 -6.55 -4.54
N PHE A 170 -24.02 -7.14 -3.44
CA PHE A 170 -24.54 -6.88 -2.11
C PHE A 170 -24.30 -5.43 -1.68
N ILE A 171 -23.12 -4.88 -1.94
CA ILE A 171 -22.83 -3.46 -1.69
C ILE A 171 -23.75 -2.57 -2.55
N ALA A 172 -23.93 -2.92 -3.84
CA ALA A 172 -24.84 -2.20 -4.75
C ALA A 172 -26.29 -2.22 -4.25
N LEU A 173 -26.74 -3.35 -3.70
CA LEU A 173 -28.04 -3.47 -3.03
C LEU A 173 -28.17 -2.45 -1.88
N GLN A 174 -27.16 -2.34 -1.01
CA GLN A 174 -27.19 -1.41 0.13
C GLN A 174 -27.21 0.06 -0.31
N GLN A 175 -26.64 0.38 -1.47
CA GLN A 175 -26.54 1.75 -2.00
C GLN A 175 -27.68 2.14 -2.96
N SER A 176 -28.56 1.21 -3.31
CA SER A 176 -29.61 1.47 -4.28
C SER A 176 -30.76 2.28 -3.70
N GLU A 177 -31.01 3.46 -4.26
CA GLU A 177 -32.06 4.37 -3.79
C GLU A 177 -33.48 3.82 -4.11
N SER A 178 -33.69 3.29 -5.33
CA SER A 178 -34.99 2.75 -5.77
C SER A 178 -35.26 1.32 -5.28
N ARG A 179 -36.53 1.03 -4.94
CA ARG A 179 -37.00 -0.32 -4.58
C ARG A 179 -36.76 -1.33 -5.69
N ASN A 180 -36.91 -0.93 -6.95
CA ASN A 180 -36.69 -1.81 -8.11
C ASN A 180 -35.21 -2.15 -8.26
N ALA A 181 -34.32 -1.17 -8.13
CA ALA A 181 -32.87 -1.38 -8.15
C ALA A 181 -32.40 -2.27 -7.00
N ARG A 182 -32.91 -2.05 -5.77
CA ARG A 182 -32.65 -2.94 -4.63
C ARG A 182 -33.10 -4.37 -4.92
N GLY A 183 -34.32 -4.56 -5.41
CA GLY A 183 -34.83 -5.89 -5.76
C GLY A 183 -33.96 -6.60 -6.82
N PHE A 184 -33.48 -5.85 -7.82
CA PHE A 184 -32.56 -6.36 -8.83
C PHE A 184 -31.22 -6.80 -8.23
N TRP A 185 -30.53 -5.91 -7.50
CA TRP A 185 -29.22 -6.22 -6.92
C TRP A 185 -29.27 -7.31 -5.85
N LYS A 186 -30.39 -7.43 -5.12
CA LYS A 186 -30.63 -8.57 -4.22
C LYS A 186 -30.65 -9.90 -4.97
N ARG A 187 -31.38 -9.98 -6.08
CA ARG A 187 -31.44 -11.20 -6.92
C ARG A 187 -30.08 -11.52 -7.52
N MET A 188 -29.38 -10.51 -8.04
CA MET A 188 -28.03 -10.68 -8.59
C MET A 188 -27.03 -11.15 -7.54
N SER A 189 -27.03 -10.55 -6.35
CA SER A 189 -26.15 -10.96 -5.25
C SER A 189 -26.40 -12.40 -4.84
N PHE A 190 -27.67 -12.80 -4.67
CA PHE A 190 -28.01 -14.19 -4.34
C PHE A 190 -27.62 -15.17 -5.45
N PHE A 191 -27.90 -14.82 -6.71
CA PHE A 191 -27.52 -15.63 -7.88
C PHE A 191 -26.02 -15.87 -7.92
N TYR A 192 -25.20 -14.81 -7.87
CA TYR A 192 -23.74 -14.95 -7.91
C TYR A 192 -23.18 -15.62 -6.67
N LEU A 193 -23.76 -15.43 -5.49
CA LEU A 193 -23.33 -16.14 -4.28
C LEU A 193 -23.59 -17.64 -4.40
N ALA A 194 -24.78 -18.03 -4.84
CA ALA A 194 -25.11 -19.43 -5.07
C ALA A 194 -24.18 -20.04 -6.13
N TRP A 195 -23.93 -19.32 -7.22
CA TRP A 195 -23.02 -19.78 -8.28
C TRP A 195 -21.55 -19.83 -7.82
N ALA A 196 -21.11 -18.89 -6.97
CA ALA A 196 -19.78 -18.89 -6.38
C ALA A 196 -19.56 -20.14 -5.51
N LEU A 197 -20.57 -20.53 -4.71
CA LEU A 197 -20.53 -21.75 -3.90
C LEU A 197 -20.49 -23.00 -4.78
N LEU A 198 -21.28 -23.05 -5.87
CA LEU A 198 -21.26 -24.16 -6.82
C LEU A 198 -19.90 -24.28 -7.53
N ILE A 199 -19.33 -23.17 -8.00
CA ILE A 199 -18.00 -23.16 -8.62
C ILE A 199 -16.94 -23.58 -7.60
N SER A 200 -17.01 -23.09 -6.35
CA SER A 200 -16.08 -23.48 -5.27
C SER A 200 -16.15 -24.97 -4.94
N ALA A 201 -17.36 -25.55 -4.91
CA ALA A 201 -17.51 -26.99 -4.77
C ALA A 201 -16.93 -27.72 -5.98
N SER A 202 -17.18 -27.21 -7.20
CA SER A 202 -16.66 -27.81 -8.42
C SER A 202 -15.14 -27.80 -8.49
N THR A 203 -14.46 -26.75 -8.01
CA THR A 203 -12.98 -26.69 -8.01
C THR A 203 -12.35 -27.77 -7.13
N LEU A 204 -13.01 -28.11 -6.03
CA LEU A 204 -12.60 -29.18 -5.12
C LEU A 204 -12.91 -30.56 -5.73
N LEU A 205 -14.11 -30.73 -6.30
CA LEU A 205 -14.57 -31.98 -6.92
C LEU A 205 -13.82 -32.31 -8.22
N THR A 206 -13.30 -31.31 -8.94
CA THR A 206 -12.39 -31.51 -10.07
C THR A 206 -10.94 -31.71 -9.64
N ARG A 207 -10.64 -31.54 -8.34
CA ARG A 207 -9.28 -31.55 -7.75
C ARG A 207 -8.31 -30.61 -8.47
N GLN A 208 -8.83 -29.47 -8.92
CA GLN A 208 -8.03 -28.37 -9.47
C GLN A 208 -7.56 -27.40 -8.37
N HIS A 209 -8.17 -27.49 -7.18
CA HIS A 209 -7.81 -26.71 -6.00
C HIS A 209 -7.99 -27.54 -4.72
N TYR A 210 -7.23 -27.22 -3.69
CA TYR A 210 -7.46 -27.66 -2.32
C TYR A 210 -8.31 -26.67 -1.54
N MET A 211 -8.85 -27.09 -0.40
CA MET A 211 -9.67 -26.26 0.48
C MET A 211 -8.96 -24.96 0.88
N VAL A 212 -7.64 -25.01 1.10
CA VAL A 212 -6.85 -23.82 1.43
C VAL A 212 -6.88 -22.77 0.32
N ASP A 213 -6.88 -23.18 -0.95
CA ASP A 213 -6.92 -22.28 -2.10
C ASP A 213 -8.29 -21.60 -2.24
N VAL A 214 -9.35 -22.36 -1.94
CA VAL A 214 -10.73 -21.87 -1.91
C VAL A 214 -10.92 -20.83 -0.82
N LEU A 215 -10.47 -21.13 0.40
CA LEU A 215 -10.54 -20.18 1.52
C LEU A 215 -9.72 -18.92 1.26
N ALA A 216 -8.52 -19.06 0.68
CA ALA A 216 -7.70 -17.94 0.25
C ALA A 216 -8.40 -17.11 -0.84
N GLY A 217 -9.10 -17.74 -1.79
CA GLY A 217 -9.92 -17.08 -2.81
C GLY A 217 -11.07 -16.27 -2.22
N ILE A 218 -11.80 -16.83 -1.24
CA ILE A 218 -12.88 -16.13 -0.53
C ILE A 218 -12.34 -14.92 0.23
N LEU A 219 -11.26 -15.11 1.00
CA LEU A 219 -10.62 -14.03 1.75
C LEU A 219 -10.14 -12.92 0.81
N PHE A 220 -9.51 -13.29 -0.30
CA PHE A 220 -9.04 -12.35 -1.31
C PHE A 220 -10.19 -11.55 -1.92
N ALA A 221 -11.31 -12.20 -2.28
CA ALA A 221 -12.49 -11.51 -2.78
C ALA A 221 -13.09 -10.53 -1.77
N ALA A 222 -13.12 -10.92 -0.48
CA ALA A 222 -13.58 -10.05 0.60
C ALA A 222 -12.68 -8.81 0.72
N LEU A 223 -11.35 -9.00 0.73
CA LEU A 223 -10.38 -7.91 0.77
C LEU A 223 -10.54 -6.95 -0.40
N VAL A 224 -10.59 -7.45 -1.64
CA VAL A 224 -10.82 -6.61 -2.83
C VAL A 224 -12.13 -5.83 -2.72
N SER A 225 -13.18 -6.46 -2.21
CA SER A 225 -14.49 -5.82 -2.08
C SER A 225 -14.57 -4.75 -1.00
N LEU A 226 -13.70 -4.78 0.02
CA LEU A 226 -13.56 -3.68 1.00
C LEU A 226 -13.08 -2.38 0.33
N PHE A 227 -12.32 -2.51 -0.75
CA PHE A 227 -11.81 -1.41 -1.57
C PHE A 227 -12.58 -1.21 -2.87
N ALA A 228 -13.74 -1.87 -3.01
CA ALA A 228 -14.54 -1.76 -4.21
C ALA A 228 -14.84 -0.28 -4.50
N PRO A 229 -14.71 0.18 -5.75
CA PRO A 229 -14.79 1.59 -6.12
C PRO A 229 -16.22 2.14 -6.11
N PHE A 230 -17.04 1.74 -5.14
CA PHE A 230 -18.40 2.26 -4.99
C PHE A 230 -18.37 3.71 -4.49
N PRO A 231 -19.30 4.55 -4.94
CA PRO A 231 -19.49 5.86 -4.34
C PRO A 231 -19.80 5.66 -2.86
N ALA A 232 -19.17 6.46 -1.99
CA ALA A 232 -19.52 6.44 -0.57
C ALA A 232 -21.04 6.65 -0.44
N ALA A 233 -21.72 5.75 0.29
CA ALA A 233 -23.15 5.87 0.52
C ALA A 233 -23.45 7.30 1.01
N LYS A 234 -24.46 7.96 0.40
CA LYS A 234 -24.95 9.29 0.81
C LYS A 234 -25.45 9.23 2.27
N ARG A 235 -24.52 9.25 3.23
CA ARG A 235 -24.77 9.65 4.60
C ARG A 235 -24.45 11.13 4.66
N SER A 236 -25.50 11.95 4.61
CA SER A 236 -25.56 13.34 5.05
C SER A 236 -24.26 14.16 4.93
N GLY A 237 -24.15 14.96 3.86
CA GLY A 237 -23.46 16.26 3.89
C GLY A 237 -21.92 16.30 3.82
N LEU A 238 -21.20 15.20 4.00
CA LEU A 238 -19.74 15.18 3.84
C LEU A 238 -19.38 14.34 2.61
N GLN A 239 -18.96 15.00 1.52
CA GLN A 239 -18.27 14.32 0.44
C GLN A 239 -17.00 13.68 1.02
N ASN A 240 -16.93 12.35 1.07
CA ASN A 240 -15.71 11.63 1.41
C ASN A 240 -14.69 11.82 0.28
N SER A 241 -13.99 12.95 0.27
CA SER A 241 -12.84 13.18 -0.59
C SER A 241 -11.66 12.33 -0.08
N ILE A 242 -11.04 11.60 -1.02
CA ILE A 242 -9.76 10.91 -0.82
C ILE A 242 -8.72 11.67 -1.64
N ALA A 243 -7.58 11.98 -1.05
CA ALA A 243 -6.44 12.59 -1.72
C ALA A 243 -5.76 11.55 -2.63
N LEU A 244 -6.27 11.45 -3.86
CA LEU A 244 -5.74 10.53 -4.88
C LEU A 244 -4.23 10.65 -5.09
N PRO A 245 -3.59 11.85 -5.09
CA PRO A 245 -2.13 11.95 -5.21
C PRO A 245 -1.39 11.16 -4.12
N THR A 246 -1.87 11.19 -2.88
CA THR A 246 -1.26 10.43 -1.78
C THR A 246 -1.49 8.94 -1.93
N VAL A 247 -2.67 8.50 -2.36
CA VAL A 247 -2.94 7.06 -2.62
C VAL A 247 -2.07 6.53 -3.76
N VAL A 248 -1.90 7.31 -4.83
CA VAL A 248 -1.01 6.96 -5.95
C VAL A 248 0.44 6.92 -5.48
N ALA A 249 0.89 7.90 -4.69
CA ALA A 249 2.23 7.90 -4.11
C ALA A 249 2.49 6.67 -3.26
N LEU A 250 1.57 6.30 -2.36
CA LEU A 250 1.65 5.07 -1.57
C LEU A 250 1.78 3.82 -2.46
N ALA A 251 0.97 3.71 -3.52
CA ALA A 251 1.04 2.59 -4.46
C ALA A 251 2.39 2.54 -5.19
N ILE A 252 2.90 3.69 -5.63
CA ILE A 252 4.22 3.80 -6.28
C ILE A 252 5.34 3.36 -5.33
N GLU A 253 5.32 3.80 -4.07
CA GLU A 253 6.31 3.36 -3.07
C GLU A 253 6.28 1.84 -2.87
N TRP A 254 5.09 1.24 -2.79
CA TRP A 254 4.97 -0.22 -2.69
C TRP A 254 5.48 -0.97 -3.92
N VAL A 255 5.29 -0.41 -5.13
CA VAL A 255 5.89 -0.97 -6.34
C VAL A 255 7.42 -0.91 -6.26
N PHE A 256 8.01 0.22 -5.88
CA PHE A 256 9.46 0.32 -5.74
C PHE A 256 10.00 -0.61 -4.65
N ILE A 257 9.34 -0.66 -3.49
CA ILE A 257 9.67 -1.58 -2.40
C ILE A 257 9.66 -3.02 -2.91
N PHE A 258 8.60 -3.43 -3.62
CA PHE A 258 8.48 -4.77 -4.18
C PHE A 258 9.62 -5.09 -5.15
N LEU A 259 9.93 -4.17 -6.07
CA LEU A 259 11.03 -4.34 -7.03
C LEU A 259 12.40 -4.45 -6.34
N ILE A 260 12.66 -3.62 -5.32
CA ILE A 260 13.90 -3.66 -4.54
C ILE A 260 14.01 -5.00 -3.81
N LEU A 261 12.96 -5.42 -3.10
CA LEU A 261 12.92 -6.71 -2.41
C LEU A 261 13.13 -7.88 -3.39
N LEU A 262 12.45 -7.87 -4.54
CA LEU A 262 12.58 -8.90 -5.57
C LEU A 262 14.03 -9.05 -6.04
N VAL A 263 14.65 -7.94 -6.45
CA VAL A 263 16.04 -7.92 -6.92
C VAL A 263 17.00 -8.38 -5.82
N THR A 264 16.89 -7.82 -4.61
CA THR A 264 17.83 -8.13 -3.53
C THR A 264 17.69 -9.57 -3.03
N ILE A 265 16.49 -10.12 -2.96
CA ILE A 265 16.26 -11.50 -2.54
C ILE A 265 16.70 -12.48 -3.63
N ARG A 266 16.44 -12.17 -4.90
CA ARG A 266 16.81 -13.02 -6.04
C ARG A 266 18.31 -13.22 -6.16
N TRP A 267 19.09 -12.19 -5.84
CA TRP A 267 20.55 -12.22 -5.88
C TRP A 267 21.13 -11.95 -4.49
N TRP A 268 20.80 -12.79 -3.51
CA TRP A 268 21.19 -12.59 -2.11
C TRP A 268 22.72 -12.61 -1.89
N SER A 269 23.36 -11.44 -1.93
CA SER A 269 24.79 -11.23 -1.73
C SER A 269 25.05 -9.87 -1.08
N TRP A 270 26.22 -9.67 -0.46
CA TRP A 270 26.51 -8.40 0.22
C TRP A 270 26.40 -7.18 -0.71
N TYR A 271 26.76 -7.32 -1.99
CA TYR A 271 26.72 -6.24 -2.98
C TYR A 271 25.31 -5.91 -3.50
N THR A 272 24.30 -6.74 -3.21
CA THR A 272 22.88 -6.44 -3.48
C THR A 272 22.12 -6.13 -2.21
N VAL A 273 22.50 -6.75 -1.08
CA VAL A 273 21.88 -6.57 0.23
C VAL A 273 22.18 -5.18 0.77
N ILE A 274 23.43 -4.72 0.80
CA ILE A 274 23.76 -3.40 1.35
C ILE A 274 23.11 -2.26 0.53
N PRO A 275 23.27 -2.21 -0.81
CA PRO A 275 22.59 -1.19 -1.62
C PRO A 275 21.07 -1.35 -1.60
N GLY A 276 20.57 -2.59 -1.62
CA GLY A 276 19.14 -2.88 -1.51
C GLY A 276 18.56 -2.38 -0.20
N MET A 277 19.29 -2.53 0.91
CA MET A 277 18.88 -2.01 2.22
C MET A 277 18.81 -0.50 2.24
N LEU A 278 19.78 0.19 1.65
CA LEU A 278 19.82 1.65 1.56
C LEU A 278 18.69 2.19 0.68
N LEU A 279 18.45 1.57 -0.48
CA LEU A 279 17.34 1.92 -1.37
C LEU A 279 15.99 1.65 -0.69
N LEU A 280 15.82 0.50 -0.05
CA LEU A 280 14.62 0.16 0.71
C LEU A 280 14.38 1.16 1.83
N ALA A 281 15.43 1.56 2.55
CA ALA A 281 15.33 2.57 3.60
C ALA A 281 14.88 3.93 3.07
N SER A 282 15.32 4.33 1.87
CA SER A 282 14.83 5.57 1.24
C SER A 282 13.33 5.52 0.90
N ARG A 283 12.79 4.34 0.56
CA ARG A 283 11.36 4.13 0.32
C ARG A 283 10.56 4.01 1.62
N GLN A 284 11.09 3.33 2.64
CA GLN A 284 10.51 3.31 3.98
C GLN A 284 10.43 4.72 4.57
N HIS A 285 11.47 5.54 4.39
CA HIS A 285 11.46 6.95 4.75
C HIS A 285 10.39 7.73 3.97
N ALA A 286 10.25 7.49 2.68
CA ALA A 286 9.21 8.12 1.86
C ALA A 286 7.78 7.74 2.30
N LEU A 287 7.55 6.46 2.67
CA LEU A 287 6.30 6.03 3.31
C LEU A 287 6.06 6.77 4.63
N LEU A 288 7.09 6.97 5.45
CA LEU A 288 6.99 7.71 6.72
C LEU A 288 6.70 9.21 6.52
N VAL A 289 7.11 9.81 5.41
CA VAL A 289 6.69 11.17 5.03
C VAL A 289 5.22 11.24 4.65
N LEU A 290 4.72 10.32 3.83
CA LEU A 290 3.28 10.26 3.51
C LEU A 290 2.44 9.93 4.75
N TYR A 291 2.99 9.11 5.64
CA TYR A 291 2.42 8.79 6.95
C TYR A 291 2.35 10.02 7.86
N HIS A 292 3.37 10.87 7.84
CA HIS A 292 3.36 12.14 8.54
C HIS A 292 2.24 13.06 8.04
N ASP A 293 1.99 13.15 6.72
CA ASP A 293 0.84 13.91 6.20
C ASP A 293 -0.51 13.34 6.68
N ALA A 294 -0.59 12.01 6.83
CA ALA A 294 -1.77 11.31 7.35
C ALA A 294 -2.06 11.60 8.83
N VAL A 295 -1.06 12.08 9.59
CA VAL A 295 -1.25 12.53 10.98
C VAL A 295 -2.28 13.65 11.03
N HIS A 296 -2.30 14.52 10.02
CA HIS A 296 -3.20 15.67 9.90
C HIS A 296 -4.51 15.36 9.16
N PHE A 297 -4.81 14.08 8.93
CA PHE A 297 -6.00 13.60 8.21
C PHE A 297 -6.10 14.05 6.75
N LEU A 298 -4.95 14.23 6.09
CA LEU A 298 -4.88 14.75 4.72
C LEU A 298 -5.08 13.70 3.62
N ILE A 299 -5.18 12.41 3.97
CA ILE A 299 -5.46 11.34 2.99
C ILE A 299 -6.95 11.24 2.70
N ALA A 300 -7.79 11.35 3.73
CA ALA A 300 -9.23 11.25 3.57
C ALA A 300 -9.95 12.13 4.59
N SER A 301 -11.00 12.82 4.13
CA SER A 301 -11.90 13.60 5.00
C SER A 301 -12.56 12.77 6.10
N ASN A 302 -12.76 11.47 5.86
CA ASN A 302 -13.14 10.52 6.90
C ASN A 302 -11.91 10.05 7.69
N LYS A 303 -11.81 10.45 8.96
CA LYS A 303 -10.68 10.12 9.85
C LYS A 303 -10.40 8.62 9.97
N ARG A 304 -11.44 7.78 10.05
CA ARG A 304 -11.27 6.32 10.15
C ARG A 304 -10.75 5.73 8.84
N LEU A 305 -11.19 6.27 7.69
CA LEU A 305 -10.67 5.85 6.38
C LEU A 305 -9.22 6.31 6.17
N ASN A 306 -8.87 7.54 6.57
CA ASN A 306 -7.49 8.03 6.57
C ASN A 306 -6.59 7.08 7.36
N ASP A 307 -7.01 6.75 8.59
CA ASP A 307 -6.25 5.89 9.50
C ASP A 307 -6.18 4.45 8.97
N PHE A 308 -7.26 3.95 8.38
CA PHE A 308 -7.26 2.65 7.73
C PHE A 308 -6.22 2.58 6.60
N ILE A 309 -6.26 3.55 5.66
CA ILE A 309 -5.37 3.57 4.49
C ILE A 309 -3.93 3.60 4.95
N ILE A 310 -3.57 4.53 5.84
CA ILE A 310 -2.17 4.72 6.22
C ILE A 310 -1.65 3.60 7.13
N ASN A 311 -2.49 3.03 8.01
CA ASN A 311 -2.07 1.89 8.81
C ASN A 311 -1.86 0.66 7.93
N ALA A 312 -2.73 0.41 6.94
CA ALA A 312 -2.54 -0.70 6.02
C ALA A 312 -1.26 -0.53 5.17
N SER A 313 -0.94 0.69 4.73
CA SER A 313 0.17 0.95 3.80
C SER A 313 1.52 1.21 4.45
N ALA A 314 1.57 1.72 5.69
CA ALA A 314 2.83 2.11 6.33
C ALA A 314 2.84 1.77 7.82
N GLY A 315 1.79 2.12 8.55
CA GLY A 315 1.77 2.00 10.01
C GLY A 315 1.93 0.56 10.51
N VAL A 316 1.12 -0.38 10.03
CA VAL A 316 1.21 -1.80 10.41
C VAL A 316 2.47 -2.46 9.84
N PRO A 317 2.82 -2.31 8.56
CA PRO A 317 4.07 -2.86 8.01
C PRO A 317 5.34 -2.42 8.76
N LEU A 318 5.37 -1.18 9.27
CA LEU A 318 6.50 -0.64 10.06
C LEU A 318 6.33 -0.79 11.57
N GLN A 319 5.26 -1.47 12.03
CA GLN A 319 4.93 -1.66 13.45
C GLN A 319 4.79 -0.33 14.24
N LEU A 320 4.37 0.73 13.56
CA LEU A 320 4.14 2.07 14.11
C LEU A 320 2.75 2.59 13.70
N PRO A 321 1.67 2.18 14.38
CA PRO A 321 0.32 2.68 14.06
C PRO A 321 0.20 4.20 14.15
N VAL A 322 -0.52 4.83 13.21
CA VAL A 322 -0.63 6.30 13.08
C VAL A 322 -1.07 7.01 14.36
N HIS A 323 -1.86 6.35 15.20
CA HIS A 323 -2.32 6.88 16.48
C HIS A 323 -1.15 7.21 17.42
N MET A 324 -0.14 6.35 17.49
CA MET A 324 1.01 6.54 18.40
C MET A 324 1.85 7.74 17.96
N TYR A 325 2.17 7.80 16.68
CA TYR A 325 2.94 8.92 16.14
C TYR A 325 2.13 10.22 16.11
N ARG A 326 0.83 10.17 15.80
CA ARG A 326 -0.05 11.35 15.83
C ARG A 326 -0.10 11.99 17.21
N ALA A 327 -0.17 11.18 18.27
CA ALA A 327 -0.13 11.69 19.64
C ALA A 327 1.16 12.48 19.92
N LEU A 328 2.31 11.92 19.51
CA LEU A 328 3.62 12.55 19.67
C LEU A 328 3.76 13.80 18.81
N HIS A 329 3.43 13.71 17.53
CA HIS A 329 3.61 14.77 16.55
C HIS A 329 2.70 15.97 16.80
N LEU A 330 1.41 15.77 17.12
CA LEU A 330 0.52 16.90 17.43
C LEU A 330 0.91 17.61 18.73
N SER A 331 1.48 16.88 19.69
CA SER A 331 2.00 17.47 20.92
C SER A 331 3.31 18.22 20.66
N HIS A 332 4.16 17.74 19.74
CA HIS A 332 5.33 18.46 19.25
C HIS A 332 4.97 19.78 18.56
N HIS A 333 3.99 19.81 17.66
CA HIS A 333 3.51 21.07 17.05
C HIS A 333 3.03 22.08 18.09
N LYS A 334 2.41 21.60 19.18
CA LYS A 334 1.89 22.45 20.25
C LYS A 334 2.99 23.00 21.17
N ASP A 335 3.95 22.16 21.54
CA ASP A 335 4.95 22.44 22.58
C ASP A 335 6.37 22.61 21.99
N LEU A 336 6.48 22.87 20.69
CA LEU A 336 7.74 22.98 19.92
C LEU A 336 8.78 23.84 20.63
N GLY A 337 9.97 23.29 20.84
CA GLY A 337 11.12 24.01 21.43
C GLY A 337 11.06 24.23 22.95
N THR A 338 9.94 23.91 23.60
CA THR A 338 9.81 23.97 25.06
C THR A 338 10.42 22.72 25.72
N ASP A 339 10.59 22.73 27.04
CA ASP A 339 11.01 21.53 27.78
C ASP A 339 9.94 20.42 27.83
N ALA A 340 8.70 20.74 27.44
CA ALA A 340 7.60 19.80 27.30
C ALA A 340 7.53 19.17 25.90
N ASP A 341 8.35 19.61 24.95
CA ASP A 341 8.39 19.05 23.59
C ASP A 341 8.70 17.53 23.67
N PRO A 342 7.77 16.65 23.25
CA PRO A 342 7.94 15.22 23.35
C PRO A 342 9.13 14.71 22.51
N GLU A 343 9.51 15.40 21.42
CA GLU A 343 10.70 15.04 20.67
C GLU A 343 11.97 15.33 21.46
N LYS A 344 12.04 16.48 22.14
CA LYS A 344 13.16 16.81 23.04
C LYS A 344 13.27 15.79 24.18
N VAL A 345 12.13 15.40 24.77
CA VAL A 345 12.08 14.43 25.88
C VAL A 345 12.47 13.01 25.45
N LEU A 346 12.00 12.54 24.30
CA LEU A 346 12.16 11.14 23.86
C LEU A 346 13.33 10.94 22.90
N LEU A 347 13.44 11.78 21.87
CA LEU A 347 14.35 11.58 20.73
C LEU A 347 15.73 12.19 20.95
N TYR A 348 15.83 13.31 21.68
CA TYR A 348 17.07 14.11 21.73
C TYR A 348 17.70 14.26 23.12
N ARG A 349 16.96 13.95 24.20
CA ARG A 349 17.49 13.98 25.56
C ARG A 349 18.84 13.26 25.65
N ASP A 350 19.81 13.79 26.39
CA ASP A 350 21.17 13.24 26.57
C ASP A 350 21.88 12.82 25.26
N GLN A 351 21.50 13.39 24.11
CA GLN A 351 22.23 13.25 22.86
C GLN A 351 23.08 14.51 22.63
N PRO A 352 24.17 14.42 21.85
CA PRO A 352 25.02 15.57 21.57
C PRO A 352 24.30 16.77 20.90
N TRP A 353 23.18 16.51 20.22
CA TRP A 353 22.44 17.51 19.46
C TRP A 353 21.44 18.28 20.31
N ASP A 354 21.60 19.60 20.32
CA ASP A 354 20.73 20.59 20.98
C ASP A 354 20.35 21.69 19.96
N TYR A 355 19.75 21.28 18.84
CA TYR A 355 19.30 22.17 17.75
C TYR A 355 20.41 23.05 17.14
N ARG A 356 21.68 22.66 17.33
CA ARG A 356 22.88 23.37 16.84
C ARG A 356 23.78 22.42 16.03
N PRO A 357 24.60 22.96 15.11
CA PRO A 357 25.57 22.16 14.36
C PRO A 357 26.57 21.47 15.30
N LEU A 358 26.91 20.22 14.98
CA LEU A 358 27.80 19.39 15.81
C LEU A 358 29.26 19.46 15.35
N ASN A 359 30.18 19.26 16.29
CA ASN A 359 31.58 18.99 15.93
C ASN A 359 31.71 17.58 15.31
N THR A 360 32.85 17.29 14.68
CA THR A 360 33.05 16.03 13.93
C THR A 360 32.83 14.78 14.79
N SER A 361 33.38 14.75 16.01
CA SER A 361 33.27 13.59 16.89
C SER A 361 31.84 13.36 17.36
N ALA A 362 31.16 14.43 17.77
CA ALA A 362 29.76 14.38 18.19
C ALA A 362 28.83 13.96 17.04
N LEU A 363 29.03 14.51 15.83
CA LEU A 363 28.24 14.15 14.65
C LEU A 363 28.43 12.69 14.26
N LEU A 364 29.68 12.21 14.21
CA LEU A 364 29.96 10.80 13.90
C LEU A 364 29.38 9.85 14.95
N HIS A 365 29.53 10.17 16.24
CA HIS A 365 28.96 9.37 17.32
C HIS A 365 27.43 9.34 17.25
N GLN A 366 26.79 10.47 16.92
CA GLN A 366 25.36 10.55 16.70
C GLN A 366 24.92 9.64 15.54
N LEU A 367 25.47 9.86 14.34
CA LEU A 367 25.08 9.12 13.14
C LEU A 367 25.38 7.62 13.26
N ALA A 368 26.50 7.25 13.89
CA ALA A 368 26.81 5.84 14.19
C ALA A 368 25.82 5.25 15.19
N GLY A 369 25.44 5.99 16.23
CA GLY A 369 24.44 5.55 17.20
C GLY A 369 23.06 5.31 16.58
N ASP A 370 22.68 6.07 15.55
CA ASP A 370 21.46 5.85 14.78
C ASP A 370 21.60 4.68 13.80
N LEU A 371 22.73 4.58 13.08
CA LEU A 371 23.01 3.47 12.15
C LEU A 371 23.06 2.10 12.86
N PHE A 372 23.63 2.04 14.06
CA PHE A 372 23.73 0.82 14.86
C PHE A 372 22.62 0.67 15.91
N VAL A 373 21.50 1.37 15.74
CA VAL A 373 20.25 1.21 16.53
C VAL A 373 20.36 1.64 18.02
N ILE A 374 21.52 2.06 18.49
CA ILE A 374 21.78 2.44 19.89
C ILE A 374 20.84 3.57 20.33
N ASN A 375 20.71 4.62 19.52
CA ASN A 375 19.86 5.77 19.86
C ASN A 375 18.37 5.40 19.85
N SER A 376 17.96 4.55 18.90
CA SER A 376 16.59 4.00 18.85
C SER A 376 16.25 3.19 20.10
N LEU A 377 17.18 2.35 20.59
CA LEU A 377 16.99 1.62 21.84
C LEU A 377 16.88 2.58 23.04
N ARG A 378 17.74 3.59 23.13
CA ARG A 378 17.66 4.62 24.20
C ARG A 378 16.30 5.32 24.20
N MET A 379 15.77 5.66 23.03
CA MET A 379 14.43 6.23 22.89
C MET A 379 13.36 5.27 23.42
N VAL A 380 13.39 3.98 23.06
CA VAL A 380 12.42 2.98 23.55
C VAL A 380 12.49 2.84 25.08
N TRP A 381 13.69 2.73 25.65
CA TRP A 381 13.87 2.63 27.11
C TRP A 381 13.29 3.85 27.84
N ARG A 382 13.46 5.05 27.28
CA ARG A 382 12.89 6.28 27.84
C ARG A 382 11.39 6.33 27.73
N TYR A 383 10.85 5.96 26.58
CA TYR A 383 9.41 5.88 26.38
C TYR A 383 8.77 4.95 27.42
N LEU A 384 9.35 3.77 27.65
CA LEU A 384 8.90 2.84 28.70
C LEU A 384 9.04 3.42 30.11
N GLY A 385 10.10 4.20 30.36
CA GLY A 385 10.29 4.92 31.63
C GLY A 385 9.22 5.98 31.88
N GLU A 386 8.93 6.83 30.89
CA GLU A 386 7.90 7.87 30.97
C GLU A 386 6.48 7.29 31.07
N LEU A 387 6.19 6.14 30.45
CA LEU A 387 4.93 5.43 30.66
C LEU A 387 4.72 4.98 32.12
N ARG A 388 5.79 4.68 32.85
CA ARG A 388 5.73 4.27 34.27
C ARG A 388 5.61 5.44 35.23
N SER A 389 6.30 6.55 34.94
CA SER A 389 6.42 7.69 35.87
C SER A 389 5.50 8.87 35.55
N GLN A 390 5.00 8.97 34.31
CA GLN A 390 4.17 10.08 33.77
C GLN A 390 4.69 11.49 34.12
N HIS A 391 6.01 11.66 34.24
CA HIS A 391 6.54 12.87 34.85
C HIS A 391 6.68 14.03 33.87
N ARG A 392 7.09 13.76 32.62
CA ARG A 392 7.39 14.82 31.63
C ARG A 392 6.65 14.67 30.31
N LEU A 393 6.26 13.45 29.95
CA LEU A 393 5.61 13.19 28.67
C LEU A 393 4.09 13.43 28.73
N LYS A 394 3.62 14.52 28.11
CA LYS A 394 2.19 14.80 27.90
C LYS A 394 1.83 14.62 26.44
N LEU A 395 1.13 13.53 26.12
CA LEU A 395 0.70 13.23 24.76
C LEU A 395 -0.78 13.52 24.57
N THR A 396 -1.13 13.96 23.36
CA THR A 396 -2.52 14.09 22.93
C THR A 396 -3.22 12.74 22.97
N GLU A 397 -4.41 12.67 23.56
CA GLU A 397 -5.19 11.43 23.62
C GLU A 397 -5.67 11.00 22.23
N MET A 398 -5.56 9.71 21.96
CA MET A 398 -5.89 9.14 20.66
C MET A 398 -6.90 8.02 20.78
N ARG A 399 -7.93 8.06 19.92
CA ARG A 399 -8.90 6.98 19.81
C ARG A 399 -8.38 5.90 18.87
N PHE A 400 -8.21 4.69 19.39
CA PHE A 400 -7.90 3.51 18.59
C PHE A 400 -9.18 2.87 18.05
N TYR A 401 -9.08 2.27 16.87
CA TYR A 401 -10.17 1.52 16.24
C TYR A 401 -9.90 0.01 16.29
N PRO A 402 -10.92 -0.84 16.47
CA PRO A 402 -10.72 -2.29 16.57
C PRO A 402 -10.13 -2.91 15.30
N GLU A 403 -10.32 -2.28 14.13
CA GLU A 403 -9.71 -2.72 12.87
C GLU A 403 -8.18 -2.74 12.93
N LEU A 404 -7.55 -1.90 13.76
CA LEU A 404 -6.09 -1.87 13.87
C LEU A 404 -5.55 -3.18 14.43
N LEU A 405 -6.19 -3.73 15.47
CA LEU A 405 -5.81 -5.02 16.04
C LEU A 405 -5.98 -6.13 14.99
N LEU A 406 -7.09 -6.09 14.25
CA LEU A 406 -7.31 -7.03 13.15
C LEU A 406 -6.22 -6.92 12.07
N MET A 407 -5.83 -5.71 11.66
CA MET A 407 -4.75 -5.51 10.68
C MET A 407 -3.42 -6.06 11.19
N LEU A 408 -3.07 -5.81 12.44
CA LEU A 408 -1.84 -6.33 13.06
C LEU A 408 -1.85 -7.86 13.12
N LEU A 409 -2.97 -8.45 13.54
CA LEU A 409 -3.14 -9.90 13.56
C LEU A 409 -3.04 -10.49 12.15
N LEU A 410 -3.74 -9.91 11.17
CA LEU A 410 -3.67 -10.37 9.78
C LEU A 410 -2.27 -10.25 9.20
N PHE A 411 -1.54 -9.17 9.49
CA PHE A 411 -0.14 -9.01 9.11
C PHE A 411 0.73 -10.14 9.66
N TRP A 412 0.71 -10.38 10.97
CA TRP A 412 1.55 -11.42 11.59
C TRP A 412 1.10 -12.84 11.26
N ILE A 413 -0.20 -13.08 11.05
CA ILE A 413 -0.70 -14.35 10.50
C ILE A 413 -0.16 -14.55 9.09
N SER A 414 -0.13 -13.50 8.26
CA SER A 414 0.41 -13.58 6.89
C SER A 414 1.91 -13.88 6.91
N VAL A 415 2.67 -13.26 7.83
CA VAL A 415 4.09 -13.59 8.06
C VAL A 415 4.26 -15.02 8.57
N ALA A 416 3.41 -15.50 9.47
CA ALA A 416 3.48 -16.87 9.98
C ALA A 416 3.16 -17.91 8.90
N ILE A 417 2.17 -17.63 8.04
CA ILE A 417 1.86 -18.44 6.86
C ILE A 417 3.06 -18.45 5.91
N ALA A 418 3.61 -17.28 5.57
CA ALA A 418 4.80 -17.19 4.72
C ALA A 418 6.00 -17.93 5.31
N TRP A 419 6.22 -17.83 6.63
CA TRP A 419 7.27 -18.55 7.35
C TRP A 419 7.09 -20.07 7.26
N TYR A 420 5.86 -20.56 7.40
CA TYR A 420 5.54 -21.98 7.30
C TYR A 420 5.84 -22.54 5.90
N PHE A 421 5.50 -21.81 4.84
CA PHE A 421 5.67 -22.26 3.45
C PHE A 421 7.06 -21.94 2.84
N ALA A 422 7.69 -20.85 3.26
CA ALA A 422 8.95 -20.35 2.69
C ALA A 422 9.81 -19.67 3.78
N PRO A 423 10.34 -20.45 4.76
CA PRO A 423 11.05 -19.89 5.91
C PRO A 423 12.31 -19.10 5.52
N GLU A 424 13.09 -19.59 4.55
CA GLU A 424 14.31 -18.92 4.10
C GLU A 424 13.99 -17.56 3.44
N THR A 425 13.05 -17.53 2.51
CA THR A 425 12.62 -16.29 1.84
C THR A 425 12.00 -15.32 2.84
N THR A 426 11.16 -15.82 3.76
CA THR A 426 10.53 -15.00 4.80
C THR A 426 11.58 -14.40 5.72
N LEU A 427 12.58 -15.17 6.14
CA LEU A 427 13.70 -14.67 6.93
C LEU A 427 14.46 -13.58 6.18
N LYS A 428 14.77 -13.78 4.89
CA LYS A 428 15.44 -12.76 4.05
C LYS A 428 14.63 -11.46 3.98
N VAL A 429 13.31 -11.55 3.76
CA VAL A 429 12.39 -10.40 3.75
C VAL A 429 12.40 -9.69 5.12
N LEU A 430 12.28 -10.42 6.22
CA LEU A 430 12.26 -9.84 7.57
C LEU A 430 13.58 -9.15 7.90
N VAL A 431 14.71 -9.79 7.59
CA VAL A 431 16.05 -9.24 7.83
C VAL A 431 16.27 -7.97 7.02
N ILE A 432 15.93 -7.95 5.73
CA ILE A 432 16.12 -6.74 4.92
C ILE A 432 15.12 -5.64 5.30
N TRP A 433 13.85 -5.99 5.54
CA TRP A 433 12.81 -5.03 5.90
C TRP A 433 13.10 -4.33 7.22
N PHE A 434 13.29 -5.11 8.30
CA PHE A 434 13.53 -4.57 9.63
C PHE A 434 14.99 -4.12 9.79
N GLY A 435 15.94 -4.76 9.13
CA GLY A 435 17.33 -4.31 9.09
C GLY A 435 17.43 -2.91 8.47
N SER A 436 16.83 -2.68 7.30
CA SER A 436 16.76 -1.34 6.69
C SER A 436 16.03 -0.34 7.57
N TYR A 437 14.94 -0.76 8.19
CA TYR A 437 14.13 0.13 9.01
C TYR A 437 14.92 0.60 10.24
N PHE A 438 15.50 -0.32 11.01
CA PHE A 438 16.19 0.02 12.26
C PHE A 438 17.55 0.70 12.07
N THR A 439 18.18 0.55 10.91
CA THR A 439 19.51 1.13 10.62
C THR A 439 19.40 2.36 9.72
N PHE A 440 19.40 2.18 8.40
CA PHE A 440 19.45 3.24 7.41
C PHE A 440 18.22 4.16 7.46
N THR A 441 17.02 3.65 7.72
CA THR A 441 15.82 4.52 7.77
C THR A 441 15.83 5.44 8.98
N GLN A 442 16.26 4.94 10.14
CA GLN A 442 16.46 5.78 11.33
C GLN A 442 17.54 6.84 11.09
N LEU A 443 18.65 6.46 10.44
CA LEU A 443 19.70 7.40 10.06
C LEU A 443 19.18 8.50 9.12
N LEU A 444 18.44 8.14 8.06
CA LEU A 444 17.89 9.12 7.11
C LEU A 444 16.90 10.07 7.79
N GLN A 445 16.01 9.55 8.64
CA GLN A 445 15.08 10.38 9.43
C GLN A 445 15.84 11.31 10.39
N LYS A 446 16.92 10.84 11.02
CA LYS A 446 17.73 11.67 11.91
C LYS A 446 18.42 12.81 11.16
N ILE A 447 19.03 12.52 10.02
CA ILE A 447 19.64 13.54 9.16
C ILE A 447 18.59 14.55 8.72
N ARG A 448 17.40 14.09 8.29
CA ARG A 448 16.29 14.96 7.92
C ARG A 448 15.88 15.86 9.08
N SER A 449 15.63 15.28 10.25
CA SER A 449 15.20 16.06 11.42
C SER A 449 16.24 17.08 11.84
N PHE A 450 17.54 16.74 11.81
CA PHE A 450 18.59 17.73 12.06
C PHE A 450 18.59 18.84 11.01
N ALA A 451 18.41 18.50 9.74
CA ALA A 451 18.35 19.49 8.67
C ALA A 451 17.15 20.44 8.84
N GLU A 452 16.02 19.88 9.27
CA GLU A 452 14.75 20.56 9.42
C GLU A 452 14.71 21.42 10.70
N HIS A 453 15.41 21.03 11.77
CA HIS A 453 15.28 21.68 13.08
C HIS A 453 16.56 22.32 13.62
N THR A 454 17.72 22.15 12.98
CA THR A 454 18.90 22.92 13.38
C THR A 454 18.68 24.37 12.93
N SER A 455 18.47 25.28 13.88
CA SER A 455 18.28 26.70 13.56
C SER A 455 19.63 27.36 13.28
N ALA A 456 19.60 28.43 12.48
CA ALA A 456 20.65 29.44 12.61
C ALA A 456 20.33 30.21 13.90
N GLU A 457 21.34 30.71 14.61
CA GLU A 457 21.16 31.42 15.88
C GLU A 457 19.99 32.42 15.80
N ASP A 458 19.10 32.38 16.80
CA ASP A 458 17.91 33.23 16.97
C ASP A 458 16.72 33.06 16.01
N ASP A 459 16.60 31.95 15.25
CA ASP A 459 15.36 31.66 14.50
C ASP A 459 14.22 31.20 15.43
N PRO A 460 13.16 32.01 15.62
CA PRO A 460 12.07 31.68 16.55
C PRO A 460 11.21 30.50 16.08
N GLU A 461 11.31 30.10 14.81
CA GLU A 461 10.45 29.04 14.24
C GLU A 461 11.01 27.63 14.48
N LEU A 462 12.30 27.51 14.81
CA LEU A 462 13.00 26.23 15.04
C LEU A 462 12.76 25.17 13.94
N ALA A 463 12.41 25.62 12.73
CA ALA A 463 12.07 24.81 11.57
C ALA A 463 12.58 25.47 10.28
N CYS A 464 13.10 24.67 9.36
CA CYS A 464 13.81 25.12 8.17
C CYS A 464 13.28 24.42 6.92
N SER A 465 13.19 25.18 5.82
CA SER A 465 12.84 24.66 4.50
C SER A 465 14.06 24.66 3.56
N TRP A 466 14.09 23.68 2.67
CA TRP A 466 15.24 23.36 1.84
C TRP A 466 14.87 23.25 0.36
N SER A 467 15.76 23.72 -0.50
CA SER A 467 15.70 23.44 -1.93
C SER A 467 16.36 22.09 -2.20
N ALA A 468 15.53 21.07 -2.42
CA ALA A 468 15.98 19.71 -2.61
C ALA A 468 16.28 19.41 -4.09
N GLY A 469 17.54 19.08 -4.39
CA GLY A 469 17.94 18.44 -5.65
C GLY A 469 17.40 17.00 -5.73
N TRP A 470 17.62 16.33 -6.88
CA TRP A 470 17.05 15.00 -7.11
C TRP A 470 17.47 13.94 -6.07
N LEU A 471 18.73 13.94 -5.64
CA LEU A 471 19.21 13.06 -4.56
C LEU A 471 18.53 13.37 -3.22
N GLY A 472 18.42 14.66 -2.88
CA GLY A 472 17.72 15.10 -1.68
C GLY A 472 16.27 14.62 -1.67
N ARG A 473 15.57 14.72 -2.81
CA ARG A 473 14.17 14.25 -2.96
C ARG A 473 14.01 12.72 -2.86
N ILE A 474 15.06 11.95 -3.12
CA ILE A 474 15.00 10.49 -3.00
C ILE A 474 15.28 10.05 -1.56
N PHE A 475 16.25 10.67 -0.90
CA PHE A 475 16.79 10.16 0.37
C PHE A 475 16.35 10.95 1.62
N ILE A 476 16.29 12.28 1.53
CA ILE A 476 16.12 13.16 2.69
C ILE A 476 14.74 13.80 2.72
N TRP A 477 14.30 14.37 1.60
CA TRP A 477 13.03 15.09 1.50
C TRP A 477 12.13 14.57 0.36
N PRO A 478 11.70 13.30 0.40
CA PRO A 478 10.68 12.83 -0.53
C PRO A 478 9.36 13.57 -0.29
N TYR A 479 8.51 13.61 -1.32
CA TYR A 479 7.14 14.14 -1.21
C TYR A 479 7.06 15.54 -0.59
N ASN A 480 7.91 16.47 -1.04
CA ASN A 480 7.87 17.88 -0.67
C ASN A 480 7.96 18.20 0.83
N ILE A 481 8.40 17.26 1.68
CA ILE A 481 8.62 17.54 3.11
C ILE A 481 9.74 18.57 3.34
N ASN A 482 10.54 18.88 2.30
CA ASN A 482 11.49 19.98 2.33
C ASN A 482 10.86 21.36 2.59
N TYR A 483 9.53 21.50 2.51
CA TYR A 483 8.77 22.68 2.96
C TYR A 483 8.37 22.57 4.45
N HIS A 484 9.27 22.05 5.30
CA HIS A 484 8.95 21.70 6.69
C HIS A 484 8.54 22.90 7.52
N ARG A 485 9.20 24.06 7.33
CA ARG A 485 8.82 25.31 8.01
C ARG A 485 7.38 25.69 7.67
N GLU A 486 7.01 25.62 6.40
CA GLU A 486 5.64 25.91 5.96
C GLU A 486 4.65 24.87 6.47
N HIS A 487 5.05 23.60 6.57
CA HIS A 487 4.24 22.55 7.17
C HIS A 487 3.92 22.84 8.65
N HIS A 488 4.91 23.24 9.46
CA HIS A 488 4.67 23.64 10.86
C HIS A 488 3.63 24.76 10.99
N LYS A 489 3.66 25.73 10.07
CA LYS A 489 2.69 26.84 10.05
C LYS A 489 1.32 26.46 9.49
N TYR A 490 1.31 25.60 8.47
CA TYR A 490 0.13 25.30 7.65
C TYR A 490 -0.04 23.79 7.45
N ALA A 491 -0.07 23.03 8.54
CA ALA A 491 -0.15 21.57 8.54
C ALA A 491 -1.43 21.00 7.89
N GLY A 492 -2.41 21.85 7.55
CA GLY A 492 -3.60 21.48 6.79
C GLY A 492 -3.40 21.45 5.26
N ILE A 493 -2.23 21.86 4.74
CA ILE A 493 -1.92 21.83 3.31
C ILE A 493 -1.20 20.52 2.99
N PRO A 494 -1.75 19.69 2.07
CA PRO A 494 -1.13 18.42 1.73
C PRO A 494 0.17 18.60 0.95
N TRP A 495 1.04 17.60 1.08
CA TRP A 495 2.40 17.62 0.53
C TRP A 495 2.47 17.99 -0.96
N TYR A 496 1.51 17.56 -1.77
CA TYR A 496 1.49 17.80 -3.22
C TYR A 496 1.09 19.24 -3.60
N ARG A 497 0.57 20.02 -2.65
CA ARG A 497 0.21 21.44 -2.84
C ARG A 497 1.21 22.41 -2.23
N LEU A 498 2.11 21.95 -1.34
CA LEU A 498 3.12 22.82 -0.74
C LEU A 498 3.94 23.60 -1.78
N PRO A 499 4.46 22.99 -2.87
CA PRO A 499 5.20 23.74 -3.88
C PRO A 499 4.34 24.77 -4.64
N GLU A 500 3.05 24.50 -4.84
CA GLU A 500 2.15 25.43 -5.53
C GLU A 500 1.90 26.68 -4.69
N VAL A 501 1.74 26.50 -3.38
CA VAL A 501 1.43 27.59 -2.44
C VAL A 501 2.69 28.38 -2.05
N PHE A 502 3.85 27.71 -1.98
CA PHE A 502 5.06 28.28 -1.38
C PHE A 502 6.28 28.33 -2.32
N ALA A 503 6.09 28.26 -3.64
CA ALA A 503 7.18 28.27 -4.63
C ALA A 503 8.21 29.43 -4.47
N GLY A 504 7.82 30.54 -3.85
CA GLY A 504 8.66 31.72 -3.65
C GLY A 504 9.17 31.94 -2.22
N THR A 505 8.94 31.02 -1.29
CA THR A 505 9.46 31.17 0.09
C THR A 505 10.96 30.94 0.15
N GLU A 506 11.60 31.57 1.13
CA GLU A 506 13.04 31.41 1.34
C GLU A 506 13.37 29.96 1.73
N GLN A 507 14.29 29.35 0.99
CA GLN A 507 14.75 27.99 1.23
C GLN A 507 16.27 27.94 1.27
N ARG A 508 16.81 27.16 2.21
CA ARG A 508 18.24 26.85 2.27
C ARG A 508 18.65 25.98 1.09
N LYS A 509 19.89 26.09 0.64
CA LYS A 509 20.35 25.29 -0.50
C LYS A 509 20.70 23.87 -0.05
N GLY A 510 20.12 22.85 -0.68
CA GLY A 510 20.38 21.45 -0.31
C GLY A 510 21.85 21.03 -0.34
N ASN A 511 22.70 21.70 -1.14
CA ASN A 511 24.14 21.46 -1.16
C ASN A 511 24.91 22.01 0.05
N GLN A 512 24.28 22.86 0.87
CA GLN A 512 24.83 23.39 2.12
C GLN A 512 24.44 22.55 3.35
N LEU A 513 23.75 21.41 3.15
CA LEU A 513 23.30 20.55 4.25
C LEU A 513 24.44 20.16 5.20
N ILE A 514 25.60 19.81 4.68
CA ILE A 514 26.73 19.38 5.50
C ILE A 514 27.23 20.53 6.38
N GLU A 515 27.42 21.72 5.83
CA GLU A 515 27.84 22.93 6.57
C GLU A 515 26.86 23.28 7.69
N HIS A 516 25.58 22.97 7.46
CA HIS A 516 24.51 23.22 8.43
C HIS A 516 24.47 22.20 9.58
N LEU A 517 24.94 20.97 9.34
CA LEU A 517 25.00 19.92 10.36
C LEU A 517 26.34 19.90 11.11
N TRP A 518 27.39 20.46 10.52
CA TRP A 518 28.77 20.28 10.93
C TRP A 518 29.51 21.62 11.09
N LYS A 519 29.90 21.97 12.32
CA LYS A 519 30.70 23.17 12.62
C LYS A 519 32.22 22.97 12.49
N GLY A 520 32.68 21.79 12.08
CA GLY A 520 34.11 21.45 12.07
C GLY A 520 34.67 21.03 13.43
N ASN A 521 36.00 20.90 13.52
CA ASN A 521 36.73 20.59 14.77
C ASN A 521 37.01 21.84 15.63
N ARG A 522 36.45 23.00 15.30
CA ARG A 522 36.64 24.20 16.14
C ARG A 522 35.78 24.04 17.41
N ALA A 523 36.46 24.10 18.55
CA ALA A 523 35.87 23.99 19.88
C ALA A 523 34.67 24.92 20.02
#